data_AF-A0A969UDK1-F1
#
_entry.id   AF-A0A969UDK1-F1
#
_cell.length_a   1.000
_cell.length_b   1.000
_cell.length_c   1.000
_cell.angle_alpha   90.00
_cell.angle_beta   90.00
_cell.angle_gamma   90.00
#
_symmetry.space_group_name_H-M   'P 1'
#
loop_
_entity.id
_entity.type
_entity.pdbx_description
1 polymer ?
#
loop_
_entity_poly.entity_id
_entity_poly.type
_entity_poly.pdbx_seq_one_letter_code
_entity_poly.pdbx_strand_id
1 'polypeptide(L)'
;MLEAIALLGTGRSFRGGARTPLVQFGAEALHIFAEVQSLAGTESLGFSRSERAWQARANGLDLASLTELVRRLPVLVMEPGSHALVEGGSEHRRKLLDWLLFHVEPGFAHAATRYSRVLKQRNAALKQDGANALSLGIWDHALAEAGALLASYRQAAWAPLQQHFADALSLALPELGAVQLNFHQGWPDEQGLIEALQARLAVDLGRGFSSRGPHRADWTLGFAEAHEKTWLSRGQEKCVFLAFAVAILKRFFELRGERAL
;
A
#
# COMPACT_ATOMS: atom_id res chain seq x y z
N MET A 1 23.31 -2.87 -6.09
CA MET A 1 22.74 -4.22 -5.85
C MET A 1 21.34 -4.18 -5.24
N LEU A 2 21.13 -3.68 -4.01
CA LEU A 2 19.80 -3.68 -3.37
C LEU A 2 18.69 -2.99 -4.19
N GLU A 3 19.01 -1.89 -4.87
CA GLU A 3 18.07 -1.22 -5.77
C GLU A 3 17.64 -2.09 -6.95
N ALA A 4 18.53 -2.93 -7.49
CA ALA A 4 18.17 -3.84 -8.58
C ALA A 4 17.18 -4.91 -8.12
N ILE A 5 17.39 -5.47 -6.92
CA ILE A 5 16.46 -6.43 -6.31
C ILE A 5 15.10 -5.76 -6.04
N ALA A 6 15.12 -4.55 -5.48
CA ALA A 6 13.90 -3.79 -5.23
C ALA A 6 13.16 -3.42 -6.52
N LEU A 7 13.87 -3.04 -7.59
CA LEU A 7 13.28 -2.79 -8.90
C LEU A 7 12.60 -4.03 -9.46
N LEU A 8 13.25 -5.20 -9.34
CA LEU A 8 12.68 -6.46 -9.80
C LEU A 8 11.42 -6.86 -9.00
N GLY A 9 11.46 -6.71 -7.67
CA GLY A 9 10.38 -7.11 -6.78
C GLY A 9 9.30 -6.06 -6.53
N THR A 10 9.46 -4.82 -7.00
CA THR A 10 8.48 -3.73 -6.78
C THR A 10 8.16 -2.92 -8.03
N GLY A 11 8.92 -3.09 -9.11
CA GLY A 11 8.79 -2.31 -10.35
C GLY A 11 9.25 -0.85 -10.24
N ARG A 12 9.76 -0.43 -9.09
CA ARG A 12 10.16 0.96 -8.81
C ARG A 12 11.44 1.04 -7.99
N SER A 13 12.17 2.13 -8.14
CA SER A 13 13.31 2.43 -7.28
C SER A 13 12.81 3.01 -5.95
N PHE A 14 13.45 2.60 -4.86
CA PHE A 14 13.25 3.18 -3.53
C PHE A 14 13.94 4.55 -3.35
N ARG A 15 14.84 4.97 -4.25
CA ARG A 15 15.53 6.27 -4.14
C ARG A 15 14.63 7.48 -4.49
N GLY A 16 13.40 7.21 -4.96
CA GLY A 16 12.34 8.20 -5.14
C GLY A 16 12.05 8.59 -6.59
N GLY A 17 10.81 8.99 -6.88
CA GLY A 17 10.39 9.77 -8.06
C GLY A 17 10.37 9.09 -9.45
N ALA A 18 9.47 9.55 -10.32
CA ALA A 18 9.39 9.13 -11.73
C ALA A 18 10.62 9.50 -12.57
N ARG A 19 11.51 10.36 -12.05
CA ARG A 19 12.68 10.93 -12.73
C ARG A 19 14.02 10.40 -12.24
N THR A 20 14.07 9.37 -11.39
CA THR A 20 15.35 8.77 -11.02
C THR A 20 15.98 8.09 -12.24
N PRO A 21 17.16 8.53 -12.68
CA PRO A 21 17.85 7.92 -13.81
C PRO A 21 18.30 6.51 -13.38
N LEU A 22 17.68 5.49 -13.97
CA LEU A 22 18.03 4.09 -13.73
C LEU A 22 18.98 3.53 -14.80
N VAL A 23 18.96 4.12 -15.98
CA VAL A 23 19.84 3.75 -17.08
C VAL A 23 21.15 4.51 -16.90
N GLN A 24 22.26 3.78 -17.03
CA GLN A 24 23.59 4.36 -16.97
C GLN A 24 23.75 5.44 -18.05
N PHE A 25 24.45 6.53 -17.73
CA PHE A 25 24.74 7.58 -18.72
C PHE A 25 25.47 7.00 -19.94
N GLY A 26 24.96 7.31 -21.14
CA GLY A 26 25.48 6.78 -22.40
C GLY A 26 25.04 5.36 -22.75
N ALA A 27 24.25 4.68 -21.90
CA ALA A 27 23.66 3.39 -22.21
C ALA A 27 22.22 3.54 -22.73
N GLU A 28 21.78 2.63 -23.60
CA GLU A 28 20.42 2.64 -24.17
C GLU A 28 19.37 2.05 -23.23
N ALA A 29 19.78 1.11 -22.38
CA ALA A 29 18.89 0.39 -21.48
C ALA A 29 19.60 -0.15 -20.23
N LEU A 30 18.78 -0.40 -19.21
CA LEU A 30 19.13 -1.20 -18.03
C LEU A 30 18.58 -2.61 -18.21
N HIS A 31 19.36 -3.62 -17.82
CA HIS A 31 18.93 -5.01 -17.72
C HIS A 31 19.22 -5.56 -16.33
N ILE A 32 18.26 -6.28 -15.76
CA ILE A 32 18.38 -7.00 -14.50
C ILE A 32 17.96 -8.44 -14.76
N PHE A 33 18.80 -9.38 -14.35
CA PHE A 33 18.52 -10.81 -14.36
C PHE A 33 18.70 -11.34 -12.93
N ALA A 34 17.81 -12.21 -12.50
CA ALA A 34 17.93 -12.92 -11.23
C ALA A 34 17.44 -14.36 -11.36
N GLU A 35 18.05 -15.24 -10.58
CA GLU A 35 17.55 -16.59 -10.35
C GLU A 35 16.97 -16.63 -8.93
N VAL A 36 15.71 -17.02 -8.81
CA VAL A 36 14.96 -17.03 -7.55
C VAL A 36 14.69 -18.49 -7.17
N GLN A 37 15.21 -18.89 -6.01
CA GLN A 37 14.95 -20.19 -5.43
C GLN A 37 13.81 -20.09 -4.41
N SER A 38 12.80 -20.93 -4.57
CA SER A 38 11.63 -21.00 -3.68
C SER A 38 11.26 -22.44 -3.37
N LEU A 39 10.27 -22.65 -2.49
CA LEU A 39 9.71 -23.99 -2.23
C LEU A 39 9.07 -24.61 -3.50
N ALA A 40 8.64 -23.80 -4.45
CA ALA A 40 8.09 -24.25 -5.73
C ALA A 40 9.16 -24.60 -6.77
N GLY A 41 10.44 -24.34 -6.48
CA GLY A 41 11.57 -24.56 -7.38
C GLY A 41 12.33 -23.28 -7.73
N THR A 42 13.19 -23.40 -8.75
CA THR A 42 14.01 -22.30 -9.26
C THR A 42 13.34 -21.65 -10.47
N GLU A 43 13.27 -20.33 -10.47
CA GLU A 43 12.73 -19.52 -11.56
C GLU A 43 13.73 -18.43 -11.96
N SER A 44 13.88 -18.17 -13.26
CA SER A 44 14.65 -17.02 -13.74
C SER A 44 13.73 -15.84 -14.04
N LEU A 45 14.11 -14.66 -13.57
CA LEU A 45 13.39 -13.41 -13.74
C LEU A 45 14.24 -12.39 -14.49
N GLY A 46 13.62 -11.66 -15.42
CA GLY A 46 14.26 -10.63 -16.21
C GLY A 46 13.47 -9.32 -16.19
N PHE A 47 14.18 -8.21 -16.06
CA PHE A 47 13.63 -6.87 -16.21
C PHE A 47 14.54 -6.06 -17.15
N SER A 48 13.95 -5.36 -18.10
CA SER A 48 14.66 -4.34 -18.89
C SER A 48 13.90 -3.02 -18.88
N ARG A 49 14.64 -1.91 -18.91
CA ARG A 49 14.07 -0.57 -19.02
C ARG A 49 14.93 0.27 -19.96
N SER A 50 14.29 0.79 -21.00
CA SER A 50 14.81 1.85 -21.85
C SER A 50 14.08 3.17 -21.57
N GLU A 51 14.40 4.24 -22.29
CA GLU A 51 13.65 5.50 -22.20
C GLU A 51 12.17 5.35 -22.58
N ARG A 52 11.86 4.41 -23.48
CA ARG A 52 10.54 4.31 -24.12
C ARG A 52 9.66 3.21 -23.55
N ALA A 53 10.25 2.18 -22.96
CA ALA A 53 9.52 0.99 -22.53
C ALA A 53 10.21 0.27 -21.37
N TRP A 54 9.42 -0.57 -20.71
CA TRP A 54 9.91 -1.63 -19.85
C TRP A 54 9.52 -2.97 -20.47
N GLN A 55 10.31 -4.01 -20.20
CA GLN A 55 9.98 -5.40 -20.53
C GLN A 55 10.24 -6.27 -19.31
N ALA A 56 9.43 -7.31 -19.17
CA ALA A 56 9.50 -8.26 -18.07
C ALA A 56 9.53 -9.67 -18.62
N ARG A 57 10.36 -10.55 -18.05
CA ARG A 57 10.48 -11.95 -18.45
C ARG A 57 10.47 -12.88 -17.25
N ALA A 58 9.91 -14.07 -17.44
CA ALA A 58 10.09 -15.20 -16.52
C ALA A 58 10.42 -16.46 -17.33
N ASN A 59 11.45 -17.20 -16.92
CA ASN A 59 11.90 -18.43 -17.61
C ASN A 59 12.11 -18.24 -19.12
N GLY A 60 12.67 -17.09 -19.50
CA GLY A 60 12.95 -16.72 -20.88
C GLY A 60 11.74 -16.24 -21.70
N LEU A 61 10.53 -16.26 -21.13
CA LEU A 61 9.29 -15.84 -21.81
C LEU A 61 8.90 -14.42 -21.42
N ASP A 62 8.37 -13.64 -22.36
CA ASP A 62 7.85 -12.30 -22.12
C ASP A 62 6.56 -12.35 -21.29
N LEU A 63 6.50 -11.55 -20.22
CA LEU A 63 5.33 -11.40 -19.37
C LEU A 63 4.39 -10.32 -19.93
N ALA A 64 3.09 -10.48 -19.69
CA ALA A 64 2.10 -9.51 -20.17
C ALA A 64 2.19 -8.16 -19.43
N SER A 65 2.73 -8.15 -18.21
CA SER A 65 2.88 -6.93 -17.44
C SER A 65 4.00 -6.95 -16.40
N LEU A 66 4.50 -5.77 -16.02
CA LEU A 66 5.40 -5.61 -14.88
C LEU A 66 4.76 -6.09 -13.58
N THR A 67 3.44 -5.97 -13.45
CA THR A 67 2.68 -6.48 -12.32
C THR A 67 2.84 -7.99 -12.15
N GLU A 68 2.90 -8.74 -13.25
CA GLU A 68 3.13 -10.18 -13.21
C GLU A 68 4.54 -10.51 -12.70
N LEU A 69 5.56 -9.74 -13.11
CA LEU A 69 6.92 -9.88 -12.60
C LEU A 69 6.98 -9.62 -11.08
N VAL A 70 6.41 -8.50 -10.64
CA VAL A 70 6.40 -8.07 -9.24
C VAL A 70 5.73 -9.11 -8.35
N ARG A 71 4.68 -9.80 -8.82
CA ARG A 71 4.02 -10.88 -8.05
C ARG A 71 4.93 -12.05 -7.75
N ARG A 72 5.90 -12.35 -8.62
CA ARG A 72 6.81 -13.51 -8.51
C ARG A 72 7.93 -13.29 -7.48
N LEU A 73 8.28 -12.04 -7.19
CA LEU A 73 9.33 -11.71 -6.23
C LEU A 73 8.82 -10.72 -5.16
N PRO A 74 8.13 -11.20 -4.11
CA PRO A 74 7.69 -10.36 -3.00
C PRO A 74 8.89 -9.78 -2.26
N VAL A 75 9.06 -8.45 -2.36
CA VAL A 75 10.15 -7.72 -1.69
C VAL A 75 9.56 -6.57 -0.87
N LEU A 76 9.93 -6.53 0.40
CA LEU A 76 9.69 -5.40 1.30
C LEU A 76 11.03 -4.71 1.57
N VAL A 77 11.11 -3.43 1.21
CA VAL A 77 12.34 -2.63 1.34
C VAL A 77 12.28 -1.84 2.65
N MET A 78 13.35 -1.91 3.42
CA MET A 78 13.55 -1.09 4.62
C MET A 78 14.49 0.05 4.29
N GLU A 79 13.97 1.28 4.33
CA GLU A 79 14.69 2.49 3.95
C GLU A 79 15.05 3.34 5.17
N PRO A 80 16.06 4.24 5.10
CA PRO A 80 16.31 5.21 6.17
C PRO A 80 15.07 6.06 6.51
N GLY A 81 14.20 6.30 5.52
CA GLY A 81 12.93 7.01 5.65
C GLY A 81 11.79 6.23 6.31
N SER A 82 12.02 5.00 6.79
CA SER A 82 10.95 4.13 7.32
C SER A 82 10.21 4.70 8.54
N HIS A 83 10.81 5.66 9.25
CA HIS A 83 10.14 6.43 10.30
C HIS A 83 8.90 7.20 9.81
N ALA A 84 8.81 7.47 8.50
CA ALA A 84 7.62 8.05 7.87
C ALA A 84 6.37 7.15 7.98
N LEU A 85 6.50 5.88 8.39
CA LEU A 85 5.35 5.07 8.79
C LEU A 85 4.60 5.68 9.98
N VAL A 86 5.34 6.27 10.92
CA VAL A 86 4.80 6.89 12.15
C VAL A 86 4.51 8.37 11.92
N GLU A 87 5.53 9.17 11.56
CA GLU A 87 5.39 10.63 11.43
C GLU A 87 4.69 11.07 10.14
N GLY A 88 4.71 10.21 9.12
CA GLY A 88 4.18 10.55 7.80
C GLY A 88 2.67 10.37 7.69
N GLY A 89 2.15 10.78 6.52
CA GLY A 89 0.76 10.57 6.17
C GLY A 89 0.40 9.09 6.03
N SER A 90 -0.90 8.80 6.17
CA SER A 90 -1.51 7.47 6.09
C SER A 90 -1.21 6.66 4.82
N GLU A 91 -0.68 7.30 3.77
CA GLU A 91 -0.22 6.61 2.57
C GLU A 91 0.89 5.59 2.85
N HIS A 92 1.85 5.90 3.71
CA HIS A 92 2.94 4.96 4.05
C HIS A 92 2.39 3.70 4.73
N ARG A 93 1.45 3.90 5.67
CA ARG A 93 0.76 2.83 6.39
C ARG A 93 -0.10 1.97 5.46
N ARG A 94 -0.89 2.59 4.58
CA ARG A 94 -1.69 1.88 3.56
C ARG A 94 -0.82 1.10 2.59
N LYS A 95 0.31 1.64 2.13
CA LYS A 95 1.19 0.97 1.15
C LYS A 95 1.67 -0.40 1.61
N LEU A 96 1.96 -0.57 2.90
CA LEU A 96 2.37 -1.86 3.45
C LEU A 96 1.22 -2.85 3.54
N LEU A 97 0.03 -2.40 3.98
CA LEU A 97 -1.17 -3.25 3.95
C LEU A 97 -1.56 -3.66 2.53
N ASP A 98 -1.51 -2.70 1.60
CA ASP A 98 -1.78 -2.92 0.18
C ASP A 98 -0.73 -3.84 -0.47
N TRP A 99 0.52 -3.84 0.02
CA TRP A 99 1.55 -4.78 -0.41
C TRP A 99 1.18 -6.22 -0.05
N LEU A 100 0.74 -6.47 1.20
CA LEU A 100 0.27 -7.78 1.62
C LEU A 100 -0.88 -8.26 0.72
N LEU A 101 -1.91 -7.43 0.59
CA LEU A 101 -3.09 -7.71 -0.22
C LEU A 101 -2.74 -7.94 -1.69
N PHE A 102 -1.82 -7.14 -2.24
CA PHE A 102 -1.36 -7.33 -3.61
C PHE A 102 -0.83 -8.74 -3.84
N HIS A 103 -0.05 -9.29 -2.91
CA HIS A 103 0.56 -10.61 -3.08
C HIS A 103 -0.38 -11.77 -2.74
N VAL A 104 -1.34 -11.60 -1.83
CA VAL A 104 -2.18 -12.70 -1.32
C VAL A 104 -3.62 -12.68 -1.86
N GLU A 105 -4.11 -11.54 -2.33
CA GLU A 105 -5.48 -11.38 -2.85
C GLU A 105 -5.47 -11.08 -4.36
N PRO A 106 -5.76 -12.05 -5.24
CA PRO A 106 -5.71 -11.85 -6.69
C PRO A 106 -6.58 -10.69 -7.18
N GLY A 107 -7.77 -10.51 -6.59
CA GLY A 107 -8.74 -9.47 -6.95
C GLY A 107 -8.38 -8.06 -6.46
N PHE A 108 -7.46 -7.93 -5.50
CA PHE A 108 -7.16 -6.66 -4.85
C PHE A 108 -6.62 -5.61 -5.84
N ALA A 109 -5.69 -6.00 -6.72
CA ALA A 109 -5.11 -5.07 -7.70
C ALA A 109 -6.17 -4.48 -8.65
N HIS A 110 -7.16 -5.30 -9.03
CA HIS A 110 -8.28 -4.84 -9.84
C HIS A 110 -9.18 -3.88 -9.06
N ALA A 111 -9.54 -4.22 -7.82
CA ALA A 111 -10.34 -3.36 -6.94
C ALA A 111 -9.65 -2.00 -6.70
N ALA A 112 -8.36 -2.00 -6.36
CA ALA A 112 -7.57 -0.80 -6.16
C ALA A 112 -7.49 0.09 -7.42
N THR A 113 -7.30 -0.52 -8.59
CA THR A 113 -7.27 0.19 -9.88
C THR A 113 -8.63 0.79 -10.23
N ARG A 114 -9.71 0.02 -10.07
CA ARG A 114 -11.09 0.48 -10.29
C ARG A 114 -11.39 1.68 -9.39
N TYR A 115 -11.10 1.57 -8.10
CA TYR A 115 -11.30 2.65 -7.14
C TYR A 115 -10.50 3.91 -7.50
N SER A 116 -9.20 3.77 -7.78
CA SER A 116 -8.33 4.89 -8.16
C SER A 116 -8.85 5.63 -9.40
N ARG A 117 -9.30 4.89 -10.41
CA ARG A 117 -9.88 5.47 -11.63
C ARG A 117 -11.15 6.26 -11.33
N VAL A 118 -12.09 5.68 -10.59
CA VAL A 118 -13.35 6.37 -10.26
C VAL A 118 -13.11 7.58 -9.35
N LEU A 119 -12.20 7.47 -8.37
CA LEU A 119 -11.81 8.59 -7.51
C LEU A 119 -11.26 9.77 -8.33
N LYS A 120 -10.42 9.49 -9.34
CA LYS A 120 -9.91 10.52 -10.26
C LYS A 120 -11.04 11.20 -11.03
N GLN A 121 -11.99 10.42 -11.57
CA GLN A 121 -13.13 10.96 -12.30
C GLN A 121 -14.02 11.83 -11.41
N ARG A 122 -14.35 11.36 -10.20
CA ARG A 122 -15.10 12.15 -9.22
C ARG A 122 -14.36 13.44 -8.85
N ASN A 123 -13.07 13.37 -8.57
CA ASN A 123 -12.26 14.56 -8.24
C ASN A 123 -12.15 15.55 -9.41
N ALA A 124 -12.21 15.08 -10.66
CA ALA A 124 -12.30 15.95 -11.82
C ALA A 124 -13.69 16.61 -11.90
N ALA A 125 -14.76 15.84 -11.70
CA ALA A 125 -16.14 16.35 -11.69
C ALA A 125 -16.38 17.38 -10.57
N LEU A 126 -15.79 17.19 -9.39
CA LEU A 126 -15.85 18.15 -8.28
C LEU A 126 -15.27 19.53 -8.62
N LYS A 127 -14.39 19.62 -9.63
CA LYS A 127 -13.73 20.86 -10.04
C LYS A 127 -14.41 21.53 -11.24
N GLN A 128 -15.49 20.94 -11.77
CA GLN A 128 -16.22 21.52 -12.89
C GLN A 128 -17.14 22.65 -12.40
N ASP A 129 -17.29 23.69 -13.22
CA ASP A 129 -18.22 24.78 -12.92
C ASP A 129 -19.66 24.28 -12.86
N GLY A 130 -20.39 24.67 -11.82
CA GLY A 130 -21.77 24.22 -11.58
C GLY A 130 -21.91 22.80 -11.04
N ALA A 131 -20.80 22.15 -10.63
CA ALA A 131 -20.83 20.83 -9.99
C ALA A 131 -21.77 20.82 -8.78
N ASN A 132 -22.67 19.85 -8.76
CA ASN A 132 -23.70 19.70 -7.74
C ASN A 132 -24.01 18.21 -7.48
N ALA A 133 -24.97 17.94 -6.58
CA ALA A 133 -25.35 16.58 -6.21
C ALA A 133 -25.82 15.74 -7.42
N LEU A 134 -26.58 16.33 -8.35
CA LEU A 134 -27.09 15.63 -9.52
C LEU A 134 -25.97 15.26 -10.49
N SER A 135 -25.05 16.18 -10.76
CA SER A 135 -23.92 15.92 -11.67
C SER A 135 -22.92 14.91 -11.10
N LEU A 136 -22.83 14.79 -9.78
CA LEU A 136 -21.90 13.90 -9.08
C LEU A 136 -22.50 12.52 -8.77
N GLY A 137 -23.82 12.35 -8.79
CA GLY A 137 -24.50 11.13 -8.33
C GLY A 137 -23.98 9.83 -8.98
N ILE A 138 -23.73 9.84 -10.29
CA ILE A 138 -23.18 8.66 -11.00
C ILE A 138 -21.79 8.30 -10.45
N TRP A 139 -20.94 9.31 -10.20
CA TRP A 139 -19.60 9.12 -9.66
C TRP A 139 -19.64 8.73 -8.19
N ASP A 140 -20.58 9.27 -7.41
CA ASP A 140 -20.77 8.91 -6.01
C ASP A 140 -21.14 7.43 -5.86
N HIS A 141 -22.10 6.92 -6.65
CA HIS A 141 -22.46 5.50 -6.64
C HIS A 141 -21.30 4.61 -7.09
N ALA A 142 -20.64 4.95 -8.19
CA ALA A 142 -19.51 4.17 -8.69
C ALA A 142 -18.33 4.17 -7.69
N LEU A 143 -18.10 5.29 -6.99
CA LEU A 143 -17.04 5.40 -5.99
C LEU A 143 -17.39 4.63 -4.73
N ALA A 144 -18.66 4.66 -4.30
CA ALA A 144 -19.15 3.93 -3.16
C ALA A 144 -19.00 2.42 -3.35
N GLU A 145 -19.43 1.88 -4.50
CA GLU A 145 -19.31 0.46 -4.83
C GLU A 145 -17.84 0.01 -4.88
N ALA A 146 -17.00 0.73 -5.64
CA ALA A 146 -15.58 0.39 -5.74
C ALA A 146 -14.85 0.56 -4.39
N GLY A 147 -15.28 1.54 -3.59
CA GLY A 147 -14.67 1.84 -2.29
C GLY A 147 -15.03 0.83 -1.21
N ALA A 148 -16.27 0.34 -1.20
CA ALA A 148 -16.71 -0.71 -0.30
C ALA A 148 -15.92 -2.01 -0.54
N LEU A 149 -15.76 -2.41 -1.81
CA LEU A 149 -14.95 -3.59 -2.17
C LEU A 149 -13.47 -3.43 -1.76
N LEU A 150 -12.87 -2.27 -1.99
CA LEU A 150 -11.47 -2.05 -1.60
C LEU A 150 -11.30 -2.05 -0.07
N ALA A 151 -12.26 -1.48 0.67
CA ALA A 151 -12.22 -1.46 2.12
C ALA A 151 -12.44 -2.84 2.72
N SER A 152 -13.31 -3.68 2.14
CA SER A 152 -13.54 -5.04 2.63
C SER A 152 -12.26 -5.88 2.59
N TYR A 153 -11.46 -5.77 1.53
CA TYR A 153 -10.13 -6.41 1.48
C TYR A 153 -9.24 -5.95 2.63
N ARG A 154 -9.15 -4.64 2.87
CA ARG A 154 -8.29 -4.08 3.92
C ARG A 154 -8.75 -4.43 5.33
N GLN A 155 -10.05 -4.41 5.59
CA GLN A 155 -10.62 -4.82 6.88
C GLN A 155 -10.35 -6.30 7.15
N ALA A 156 -10.58 -7.17 6.17
CA ALA A 156 -10.33 -8.60 6.29
C ALA A 156 -8.84 -8.91 6.53
N ALA A 157 -7.92 -8.16 5.90
CA ALA A 157 -6.49 -8.31 6.15
C ALA A 157 -6.04 -7.71 7.50
N TRP A 158 -6.62 -6.59 7.93
CA TRP A 158 -6.24 -5.91 9.16
C TRP A 158 -6.56 -6.73 10.42
N ALA A 159 -7.75 -7.34 10.49
CA ALA A 159 -8.22 -8.05 11.68
C ALA A 159 -7.22 -9.09 12.24
N PRO A 160 -6.68 -10.05 11.45
CA PRO A 160 -5.66 -10.98 11.93
C PRO A 160 -4.26 -10.35 12.05
N LEU A 161 -3.96 -9.34 11.23
CA LEU A 161 -2.67 -8.64 11.25
C LEU A 161 -2.47 -7.85 12.53
N GLN A 162 -3.55 -7.30 13.09
CA GLN A 162 -3.51 -6.48 14.31
C GLN A 162 -2.87 -7.22 15.48
N GLN A 163 -3.19 -8.51 15.67
CA GLN A 163 -2.59 -9.32 16.73
C GLN A 163 -1.09 -9.50 16.51
N HIS A 164 -0.68 -9.91 15.31
CA HIS A 164 0.75 -10.07 14.98
C HIS A 164 1.54 -8.77 15.16
N PHE A 165 0.92 -7.63 14.84
CA PHE A 165 1.54 -6.34 15.01
C PHE A 165 1.66 -5.95 16.48
N ALA A 166 0.60 -6.16 17.27
CA ALA A 166 0.64 -5.94 18.72
C ALA A 166 1.71 -6.79 19.39
N ASP A 167 1.79 -8.09 19.07
CA ASP A 167 2.80 -9.00 19.62
C ASP A 167 4.23 -8.54 19.29
N ALA A 168 4.46 -8.16 18.02
CA ALA A 168 5.76 -7.67 17.58
C ALA A 168 6.15 -6.34 18.25
N LEU A 169 5.18 -5.45 18.47
CA LEU A 169 5.40 -4.19 19.19
C LEU A 169 5.71 -4.43 20.67
N SER A 170 4.99 -5.32 21.34
CA SER A 170 5.25 -5.66 22.75
C SER A 170 6.62 -6.29 22.96
N LEU A 171 7.15 -7.01 21.96
CA LEU A 171 8.51 -7.52 22.01
C LEU A 171 9.56 -6.43 21.74
N ALA A 172 9.28 -5.54 20.78
CA ALA A 172 10.24 -4.53 20.34
C ALA A 172 10.31 -3.29 21.24
N LEU A 173 9.21 -2.97 21.92
CA LEU A 173 9.02 -1.76 22.75
C LEU A 173 8.30 -2.11 24.08
N PRO A 174 8.81 -3.08 24.87
CA PRO A 174 8.16 -3.50 26.11
C PRO A 174 8.04 -2.36 27.13
N GLU A 175 8.92 -1.36 27.06
CA GLU A 175 8.96 -0.22 27.98
C GLU A 175 7.85 0.82 27.78
N LEU A 176 7.02 0.68 26.75
CA LEU A 176 5.90 1.58 26.47
C LEU A 176 4.55 1.03 26.99
N GLY A 177 4.53 -0.19 27.50
CA GLY A 177 3.33 -0.84 28.03
C GLY A 177 2.39 -1.39 26.98
N ALA A 178 1.11 -1.56 27.35
CA ALA A 178 0.12 -2.21 26.50
C ALA A 178 -0.15 -1.45 25.20
N VAL A 179 -0.13 -2.17 24.07
CA VAL A 179 -0.33 -1.64 22.72
C VAL A 179 -1.81 -1.44 22.43
N GLN A 180 -2.15 -0.27 21.87
CA GLN A 180 -3.49 0.06 21.39
C GLN A 180 -3.43 0.35 19.90
N LEU A 181 -4.17 -0.41 19.11
CA LEU A 181 -4.23 -0.27 17.66
C LEU A 181 -5.68 -0.06 17.22
N ASN A 182 -5.91 0.96 16.40
CA ASN A 182 -7.22 1.20 15.80
C ASN A 182 -7.07 1.31 14.29
N PHE A 183 -8.06 0.81 13.55
CA PHE A 183 -8.13 0.96 12.11
C PHE A 183 -9.33 1.80 11.73
N HIS A 184 -9.12 2.71 10.79
CA HIS A 184 -10.12 3.60 10.24
C HIS A 184 -10.21 3.36 8.74
N GLN A 185 -11.38 2.98 8.24
CA GLN A 185 -11.57 2.73 6.81
C GLN A 185 -11.57 4.01 5.93
N GLY A 186 -11.57 5.19 6.56
CA GLY A 186 -11.53 6.49 5.87
C GLY A 186 -12.90 7.21 5.79
N TRP A 187 -13.92 6.65 6.43
CA TRP A 187 -15.23 7.24 6.70
C TRP A 187 -15.82 6.62 7.98
N PRO A 188 -16.90 7.19 8.56
CA PRO A 188 -17.52 6.66 9.78
C PRO A 188 -18.04 5.23 9.59
N ASP A 189 -17.81 4.36 10.58
CA ASP A 189 -18.15 2.93 10.49
C ASP A 189 -19.66 2.67 10.53
N GLU A 190 -20.43 3.61 11.07
CA GLU A 190 -21.89 3.56 11.18
C GLU A 190 -22.60 3.92 9.87
N GLN A 191 -21.85 4.25 8.81
CA GLN A 191 -22.38 4.74 7.54
C GLN A 191 -21.84 3.96 6.36
N GLY A 192 -22.67 3.78 5.33
CA GLY A 192 -22.17 3.40 4.02
C GLY A 192 -21.36 4.55 3.40
N LEU A 193 -20.50 4.20 2.46
CA LEU A 193 -19.64 5.19 1.81
C LEU A 193 -20.47 6.22 1.00
N ILE A 194 -21.63 5.84 0.47
CA ILE A 194 -22.50 6.76 -0.28
C ILE A 194 -23.06 7.85 0.63
N GLU A 195 -23.56 7.50 1.81
CA GLU A 195 -24.07 8.45 2.80
C GLU A 195 -22.94 9.38 3.28
N ALA A 196 -21.77 8.81 3.55
CA ALA A 196 -20.60 9.58 3.97
C ALA A 196 -20.13 10.59 2.90
N LEU A 197 -20.21 10.23 1.61
CA LEU A 197 -19.90 11.13 0.50
C LEU A 197 -20.91 12.27 0.39
N GLN A 198 -22.20 11.96 0.46
CA GLN A 198 -23.28 12.95 0.39
C GLN A 198 -23.24 13.93 1.56
N ALA A 199 -23.01 13.44 2.78
CA ALA A 199 -22.88 14.27 3.98
C ALA A 199 -21.68 15.25 3.91
N ARG A 200 -20.69 14.97 3.04
CA ARG A 200 -19.49 15.79 2.87
C ARG A 200 -19.44 16.56 1.56
N LEU A 201 -20.51 16.53 0.77
CA LEU A 201 -20.56 17.11 -0.57
C LEU A 201 -20.14 18.59 -0.59
N ALA A 202 -20.71 19.44 0.28
CA ALA A 202 -20.39 20.87 0.31
C ALA A 202 -18.89 21.13 0.60
N VAL A 203 -18.29 20.31 1.47
CA VAL A 203 -16.86 20.41 1.80
C VAL A 203 -15.99 19.91 0.65
N ASP A 204 -16.38 18.83 0.01
CA ASP A 204 -15.67 18.24 -1.13
C ASP A 204 -15.71 19.17 -2.35
N LEU A 205 -16.84 19.82 -2.61
CA LEU A 205 -16.99 20.86 -3.65
C LEU A 205 -16.04 22.03 -3.40
N GLY A 206 -16.04 22.58 -2.17
CA GLY A 206 -15.15 23.68 -1.81
C GLY A 206 -13.65 23.35 -1.89
N ARG A 207 -13.29 22.07 -1.75
CA ARG A 207 -11.89 21.60 -1.81
C ARG A 207 -11.48 21.06 -3.18
N GLY A 208 -12.43 20.72 -4.04
CA GLY A 208 -12.18 20.07 -5.32
C GLY A 208 -11.61 18.64 -5.21
N PHE A 209 -11.83 17.96 -4.08
CA PHE A 209 -11.42 16.56 -3.91
C PHE A 209 -12.28 15.83 -2.87
N SER A 210 -12.37 14.52 -3.04
CA SER A 210 -13.12 13.64 -2.13
C SER A 210 -12.44 13.54 -0.76
N SER A 211 -13.19 13.78 0.32
CA SER A 211 -12.68 13.68 1.70
C SER A 211 -12.99 12.35 2.39
N ARG A 212 -13.80 11.47 1.76
CA ARG A 212 -14.21 10.16 2.31
C ARG A 212 -13.87 9.01 1.36
N GLY A 213 -13.58 7.86 1.94
CA GLY A 213 -13.33 6.60 1.23
C GLY A 213 -11.98 5.98 1.54
N PRO A 214 -11.68 4.78 1.00
CA PRO A 214 -10.51 4.00 1.37
C PRO A 214 -9.16 4.67 1.06
N HIS A 215 -9.09 5.68 0.18
CA HIS A 215 -7.86 6.49 0.04
C HIS A 215 -7.52 7.32 1.28
N ARG A 216 -8.45 7.45 2.23
CA ARG A 216 -8.25 8.07 3.54
C ARG A 216 -8.12 7.06 4.67
N ALA A 217 -8.17 5.77 4.37
CA ALA A 217 -8.02 4.73 5.38
C ALA A 217 -6.67 4.86 6.10
N ASP A 218 -6.66 4.52 7.37
CA ASP A 218 -5.49 4.64 8.23
C ASP A 218 -5.54 3.69 9.41
N TRP A 219 -4.41 3.51 10.10
CA TRP A 219 -4.39 2.95 11.44
C TRP A 219 -3.65 3.87 12.38
N THR A 220 -4.05 3.87 13.65
CA THR A 220 -3.41 4.63 14.73
C THR A 220 -2.81 3.67 15.76
N LEU A 221 -1.73 4.15 16.39
CA LEU A 221 -0.98 3.43 17.40
C LEU A 221 -0.92 4.30 18.66
N GLY A 222 -1.22 3.69 19.79
CA GLY A 222 -0.98 4.23 21.12
C GLY A 222 -0.37 3.18 22.03
N PHE A 223 0.23 3.61 23.13
CA PHE A 223 0.65 2.72 24.20
C PHE A 223 0.16 3.24 25.55
N ALA A 224 -0.13 2.35 26.49
CA ALA A 224 -0.74 2.72 27.77
C ALA A 224 0.12 3.67 28.61
N GLU A 225 1.44 3.52 28.58
CA GLU A 225 2.37 4.35 29.37
C GLU A 225 2.86 5.58 28.59
N ALA A 226 2.45 5.67 27.32
CA ALA A 226 2.78 6.72 26.40
C ALA A 226 1.65 7.76 26.37
N HIS A 227 1.79 8.88 27.08
CA HIS A 227 0.77 9.95 27.10
C HIS A 227 0.34 10.38 25.69
N GLU A 228 -0.92 10.85 25.57
CA GLU A 228 -1.77 11.01 24.36
C GLU A 228 -1.21 11.80 23.15
N LYS A 229 0.07 12.19 23.17
CA LYS A 229 0.83 12.68 22.03
C LYS A 229 2.28 12.20 22.14
N THR A 230 2.49 10.89 22.02
CA THR A 230 3.84 10.35 22.19
C THR A 230 4.67 10.62 20.95
N TRP A 231 5.63 11.53 21.11
CA TRP A 231 6.78 11.61 20.22
C TRP A 231 7.64 10.38 20.50
N LEU A 232 7.44 9.31 19.74
CA LEU A 232 8.36 8.18 19.75
C LEU A 232 9.74 8.70 19.36
N SER A 233 10.79 8.22 20.02
CA SER A 233 12.14 8.54 19.54
C SER A 233 12.34 7.93 18.15
N ARG A 234 13.26 8.49 17.35
CA ARG A 234 13.59 7.94 16.01
C ARG A 234 13.98 6.46 16.04
N GLY A 235 14.53 5.97 17.16
CA GLY A 235 14.80 4.54 17.36
C GLY A 235 13.52 3.74 17.50
N GLN A 236 12.59 4.20 18.34
CA GLN A 236 11.30 3.56 18.56
C GLN A 236 10.42 3.59 17.31
N GLU A 237 10.44 4.66 16.52
CA GLU A 237 9.74 4.72 15.22
C GLU A 237 10.23 3.65 14.24
N LYS A 238 11.54 3.39 14.22
CA LYS A 238 12.11 2.29 13.42
C LYS A 238 11.66 0.94 13.96
N CYS A 239 11.58 0.76 15.27
CA CYS A 239 11.03 -0.45 15.88
C CYS A 239 9.56 -0.66 15.48
N VAL A 240 8.74 0.40 15.46
CA VAL A 240 7.34 0.31 14.99
C VAL A 240 7.28 -0.16 13.54
N PHE A 241 8.11 0.42 12.66
CA PHE A 241 8.17 -0.04 11.28
C PHE A 241 8.58 -1.50 11.16
N LEU A 242 9.63 -1.92 11.88
CA LEU A 242 10.10 -3.30 11.88
C LEU A 242 9.01 -4.26 12.38
N ALA A 243 8.35 -3.92 13.47
CA ALA A 243 7.24 -4.71 14.02
C ALA A 243 6.11 -4.86 13.00
N PHE A 244 5.75 -3.78 12.30
CA PHE A 244 4.71 -3.84 11.27
C PHE A 244 5.14 -4.66 10.05
N ALA A 245 6.40 -4.51 9.60
CA ALA A 245 6.94 -5.31 8.50
C ALA A 245 6.98 -6.81 8.86
N VAL A 246 7.41 -7.16 10.07
CA VAL A 246 7.40 -8.55 10.56
C VAL A 246 5.97 -9.10 10.62
N ALA A 247 5.01 -8.34 11.13
CA ALA A 247 3.61 -8.74 11.16
C ALA A 247 3.05 -8.99 9.74
N ILE A 248 3.37 -8.10 8.79
CA ILE A 248 3.02 -8.25 7.38
C ILE A 248 3.62 -9.52 6.77
N LEU A 249 4.92 -9.77 7.00
CA LEU A 249 5.62 -10.95 6.47
C LEU A 249 5.08 -12.24 7.08
N LYS A 250 4.85 -12.27 8.40
CA LYS A 250 4.23 -13.42 9.07
C LYS A 250 2.87 -13.73 8.46
N ARG A 251 2.03 -12.71 8.28
CA ARG A 251 0.71 -12.87 7.66
C ARG A 251 0.80 -13.32 6.20
N PHE A 252 1.77 -12.80 5.45
CA PHE A 252 2.03 -13.19 4.07
C PHE A 252 2.36 -14.69 3.96
N PHE A 253 3.29 -15.19 4.78
CA PHE A 253 3.66 -16.60 4.76
C PHE A 253 2.52 -17.52 5.24
N GLU A 254 1.78 -17.14 6.28
CA GLU A 254 0.58 -17.86 6.75
C GLU A 254 -0.44 -18.07 5.63
N LEU A 255 -0.75 -17.01 4.87
CA LEU A 255 -1.72 -17.06 3.78
C LEU A 255 -1.25 -17.90 2.58
N ARG A 256 0.06 -18.11 2.44
CA ARG A 256 0.64 -18.98 1.42
C ARG A 256 0.85 -20.43 1.88
N GLY A 257 0.58 -20.73 3.15
CA GLY A 257 0.89 -22.05 3.73
C GLY A 257 2.39 -22.32 3.84
N GLU A 258 3.21 -21.26 3.81
CA GLU A 258 4.66 -21.32 3.94
C GLU A 258 5.03 -21.02 5.41
N ARG A 259 6.12 -21.62 5.93
CA ARG A 259 6.58 -21.27 7.29
C ARG A 259 7.20 -19.86 7.25
N ALA A 260 6.72 -18.98 8.12
CA ALA A 260 7.41 -17.73 8.42
C ALA A 260 8.78 -18.03 9.07
N LEU A 261 9.80 -17.24 8.70
CA LEU A 261 11.16 -17.30 9.26
C LEU A 261 11.17 -17.15 10.79
#